data_AF-A0A6L7NIY9-F1
#
_entry.id   AF-A0A6L7NIY9-F1
#
_cell.length_a   1.000
_cell.length_b   1.000
_cell.length_c   1.000
_cell.angle_alpha   90.00
_cell.angle_beta   90.00
_cell.angle_gamma   90.00
#
_symmetry.space_group_name_H-M   'P 1'
#
loop_
_entity.id
_entity.type
_entity.pdbx_description
1 polymer ?
#
loop_
_entity_poly.entity_id
_entity_poly.type
_entity_poly.pdbx_seq_one_letter_code
_entity_poly.pdbx_strand_id
1 'polypeptide(L)'
;MFTPPPLGDEPFHDAIRLADWVELNLLMEEEPVISATDVTAELAGIPPDDADDSERRFADDGADFSHERSRRGFWEPAEDQAESAFSELSRRAGWLKGQYPLELDGDAALLHQDMAAQETYRFLVILRARQLYPGALEDDGTLSGLLFEELVKHALGAYVGSTPEHRARFGLAGGHRGDGLPDRLPDAIAQLGGLLHEARGDVPSDAHGDFKVDAVAWKPFGDDRPGQLVILGQATISEGHWMSEEPAKRWIYRQPPEARLIQFLARPLTAVAFAETLSLTSADALRGFAGTFSSIPFDRLRLLSVLRDEDLPTDLRARMNAWSEEMSERLPR
;
A
#
# COMPACT_ATOMS: atom_id res chain seq x y z
N MET A 1 -10.84 15.99 12.35
CA MET A 1 -10.67 15.56 10.96
C MET A 1 -9.47 16.25 10.35
N PHE A 2 -8.68 15.53 9.56
CA PHE A 2 -7.60 16.08 8.74
C PHE A 2 -8.16 16.77 7.50
N THR A 3 -7.45 17.77 6.98
CA THR A 3 -7.83 18.41 5.71
C THR A 3 -7.86 17.38 4.55
N PRO A 4 -8.92 17.31 3.72
CA PRO A 4 -8.95 16.42 2.56
C PRO A 4 -7.77 16.66 1.60
N PRO A 5 -7.26 15.62 0.92
CA PRO A 5 -6.23 15.81 -0.10
C PRO A 5 -6.79 16.60 -1.29
N PRO A 6 -5.93 17.32 -2.03
CA PRO A 6 -6.36 17.98 -3.26
C PRO A 6 -6.88 16.96 -4.27
N LEU A 7 -8.09 17.20 -4.75
CA LEU A 7 -8.74 16.40 -5.78
C LEU A 7 -8.30 16.87 -7.17
N GLY A 8 -8.11 15.92 -8.08
CA GLY A 8 -7.65 16.16 -9.45
C GLY A 8 -8.80 16.27 -10.46
N ASP A 9 -8.45 16.18 -11.74
CA ASP A 9 -9.43 16.13 -12.84
C ASP A 9 -9.88 14.69 -13.17
N GLU A 10 -9.38 13.69 -12.45
CA GLU A 10 -9.65 12.27 -12.69
C GLU A 10 -10.52 11.70 -11.54
N PRO A 11 -11.86 11.67 -11.69
CA PRO A 11 -12.79 11.33 -10.60
C PRO A 11 -12.51 9.97 -9.93
N PHE A 12 -11.93 9.06 -10.70
CA PHE A 12 -11.55 7.74 -10.22
C PHE A 12 -10.41 7.78 -9.20
N HIS A 13 -9.38 8.58 -9.46
CA HIS A 13 -8.27 8.75 -8.52
C HIS A 13 -8.74 9.49 -7.27
N ASP A 14 -9.69 10.41 -7.43
CA ASP A 14 -10.29 11.14 -6.31
C ASP A 14 -11.05 10.20 -5.37
N ALA A 15 -11.83 9.25 -5.89
CA ALA A 15 -12.54 8.27 -5.07
C ALA A 15 -11.57 7.43 -4.20
N ILE A 16 -10.44 6.98 -4.76
CA ILE A 16 -9.41 6.23 -4.02
C ILE A 16 -8.77 7.09 -2.94
N ARG A 17 -8.41 8.35 -3.28
CA ARG A 17 -7.78 9.30 -2.36
C ARG A 17 -8.70 9.69 -1.21
N LEU A 18 -9.99 9.89 -1.50
CA LEU A 18 -11.00 10.18 -0.48
C LEU A 18 -11.27 8.97 0.40
N ALA A 19 -11.34 7.76 -0.16
CA ALA A 19 -11.44 6.55 0.64
C ALA A 19 -10.22 6.36 1.56
N ASP A 20 -9.01 6.64 1.05
CA ASP A 20 -7.78 6.65 1.88
C ASP A 20 -7.84 7.72 2.99
N TRP A 21 -8.43 8.88 2.71
CA TRP A 21 -8.63 9.95 3.69
C TRP A 21 -9.65 9.57 4.76
N VAL A 22 -10.78 8.95 4.41
CA VAL A 22 -11.77 8.44 5.40
C VAL A 22 -11.12 7.38 6.29
N GLU A 23 -10.39 6.42 5.72
CA GLU A 23 -9.64 5.42 6.49
C GLU A 23 -8.63 6.08 7.44
N LEU A 24 -7.91 7.09 6.95
CA LEU A 24 -6.93 7.82 7.76
C LEU A 24 -7.59 8.53 8.95
N ASN A 25 -8.72 9.22 8.75
CA ASN A 25 -9.41 9.88 9.85
C ASN A 25 -9.92 8.86 10.88
N LEU A 26 -10.61 7.81 10.45
CA LEU A 26 -11.15 6.79 11.35
C LEU A 26 -10.07 6.05 12.15
N LEU A 27 -8.87 5.88 11.61
CA LEU A 27 -7.78 5.17 12.28
C LEU A 27 -6.95 6.04 13.23
N MET A 28 -7.03 7.37 13.13
CA MET A 28 -6.16 8.28 13.90
C MET A 28 -6.93 9.22 14.83
N GLU A 29 -8.20 9.46 14.56
CA GLU A 29 -9.06 10.32 15.39
C GLU A 29 -9.79 9.51 16.46
N GLU A 30 -10.26 10.20 17.50
CA GLU A 30 -11.10 9.59 18.55
C GLU A 30 -12.54 9.34 18.08
N GLU A 31 -12.93 9.92 16.94
CA GLU A 31 -14.26 9.77 16.36
C GLU A 31 -14.40 8.41 15.68
N PRO A 32 -15.28 7.52 16.18
CA PRO A 32 -15.35 6.16 15.67
C PRO A 32 -16.17 6.05 14.38
N VAL A 33 -16.74 7.15 13.87
CA VAL A 33 -17.70 7.15 12.75
C VAL A 33 -17.48 8.35 11.82
N ILE A 34 -17.53 8.11 10.51
CA ILE A 34 -17.61 9.15 9.47
C ILE A 34 -18.70 8.73 8.49
N SER A 35 -19.60 9.66 8.18
CA SER A 35 -20.66 9.48 7.16
C SER A 35 -20.30 10.15 5.84
N ALA A 36 -20.97 9.77 4.75
CA ALA A 36 -20.85 10.42 3.46
C ALA A 36 -21.24 11.91 3.54
N THR A 37 -22.23 12.25 4.37
CA THR A 37 -22.61 13.63 4.66
C THR A 37 -21.47 14.43 5.28
N ASP A 38 -20.71 13.84 6.21
CA ASP A 38 -19.53 14.49 6.80
C ASP A 38 -18.46 14.77 5.74
N VAL A 39 -18.20 13.81 4.85
CA VAL A 39 -17.27 13.98 3.73
C VAL A 39 -17.75 15.07 2.77
N THR A 40 -19.04 15.08 2.42
CA THR A 40 -19.64 16.10 1.56
C THR A 40 -19.54 17.50 2.18
N ALA A 41 -19.82 17.64 3.47
CA ALA A 41 -19.71 18.92 4.19
C ALA A 41 -18.27 19.44 4.19
N GLU A 42 -17.30 18.56 4.46
CA GLU A 42 -15.87 18.90 4.45
C GLU A 42 -15.41 19.34 3.06
N LEU A 43 -15.78 18.59 2.00
CA LEU A 43 -15.45 18.95 0.61
C LEU A 43 -16.10 20.26 0.16
N ALA A 44 -17.30 20.56 0.65
CA ALA A 44 -17.99 21.82 0.38
C ALA A 44 -17.46 22.99 1.21
N GLY A 45 -16.59 22.75 2.19
CA GLY A 45 -16.06 23.75 3.11
C GLY A 45 -17.12 24.30 4.07
N ILE A 46 -18.07 23.45 4.49
CA ILE A 46 -19.22 23.84 5.30
C ILE A 46 -19.07 23.26 6.71
N PRO A 47 -19.26 24.07 7.78
CA PRO A 47 -19.21 23.57 9.14
C PRO A 47 -20.24 22.46 9.37
N PRO A 48 -19.89 21.37 10.10
CA PRO A 48 -20.80 20.25 10.36
C PRO A 48 -22.12 20.69 11.01
N ASP A 49 -22.06 21.66 11.93
CA ASP A 49 -23.23 22.17 12.65
C ASP A 49 -24.28 22.85 11.75
N ASP A 50 -23.89 23.33 10.56
CA ASP A 50 -24.79 24.00 9.62
C ASP A 50 -25.45 23.02 8.63
N ALA A 51 -24.93 21.80 8.49
CA ALA A 51 -25.47 20.80 7.57
C ALA A 51 -26.83 20.27 8.03
N ASP A 52 -26.94 19.90 9.31
CA ASP A 52 -28.14 19.31 9.93
C ASP A 52 -29.30 20.32 10.06
N ASP A 53 -28.96 21.60 10.26
CA ASP A 53 -29.93 22.70 10.39
C ASP A 53 -30.47 23.15 9.01
N SER A 54 -29.72 22.88 7.94
CA SER A 54 -30.14 23.22 6.58
C SER A 54 -31.34 22.37 6.17
N GLU A 55 -31.28 21.04 6.29
CA GLU A 55 -32.39 20.13 5.95
C GLU A 55 -33.68 20.44 6.73
N ARG A 56 -33.55 20.79 8.02
CA ARG A 56 -34.70 21.09 8.88
C ARG A 56 -35.37 22.43 8.54
N ARG A 57 -34.62 23.43 8.07
CA ARG A 57 -35.19 24.73 7.67
C ARG A 57 -35.94 24.69 6.35
N PHE A 58 -35.73 23.68 5.50
CA PHE A 58 -36.43 23.54 4.22
C PHE A 58 -37.85 22.95 4.34
N ALA A 59 -38.20 22.37 5.48
CA ALA A 59 -39.51 21.74 5.65
C ALA A 59 -40.64 22.74 6.02
N ASP A 60 -40.32 23.96 6.47
CA ASP A 60 -41.31 24.85 7.10
C ASP A 60 -41.54 26.20 6.38
N ASP A 61 -40.65 26.64 5.48
CA ASP A 61 -40.80 27.91 4.77
C ASP A 61 -41.16 27.72 3.29
N GLY A 62 -42.46 27.88 2.97
CA GLY A 62 -43.01 27.83 1.62
C GLY A 62 -42.65 29.02 0.72
N ALA A 63 -41.38 29.44 0.69
CA ALA A 63 -40.92 30.63 -0.01
C ALA A 63 -39.75 30.35 -1.00
N ASP A 64 -40.03 30.62 -2.28
CA ASP A 64 -39.09 30.93 -3.36
C ASP A 64 -38.13 29.82 -3.87
N PHE A 65 -38.66 28.94 -4.72
CA PHE A 65 -37.98 27.88 -5.50
C PHE A 65 -36.77 28.31 -6.35
N SER A 66 -36.50 29.61 -6.49
CA SER A 66 -35.39 30.10 -7.33
C SER A 66 -34.01 29.96 -6.65
N HIS A 67 -33.95 30.00 -5.32
CA HIS A 67 -32.71 29.80 -4.56
C HIS A 67 -32.33 28.32 -4.37
N GLU A 68 -33.29 27.40 -4.45
CA GLU A 68 -33.05 25.95 -4.32
C GLU A 68 -32.20 25.39 -5.48
N ARG A 69 -32.43 25.86 -6.72
CA ARG A 69 -31.66 25.38 -7.88
C ARG A 69 -30.20 25.81 -7.86
N SER A 70 -29.89 26.98 -7.30
CA SER A 70 -28.52 27.47 -7.20
C SER A 70 -27.72 26.76 -6.12
N ARG A 71 -28.37 26.27 -5.06
CA ARG A 71 -27.71 25.48 -4.02
C ARG A 71 -27.51 24.02 -4.43
N ARG A 72 -28.49 23.40 -5.09
CA ARG A 72 -28.38 21.99 -5.49
C ARG A 72 -27.18 21.70 -6.40
N GLY A 73 -26.89 22.60 -7.35
CA GLY A 73 -25.71 22.46 -8.22
C GLY A 73 -24.36 22.72 -7.54
N PHE A 74 -24.35 23.23 -6.31
CA PHE A 74 -23.12 23.44 -5.54
C PHE A 74 -22.67 22.16 -4.82
N TRP A 75 -23.62 21.34 -4.37
CA TRP A 75 -23.35 20.12 -3.59
C TRP A 75 -23.17 18.86 -4.45
N GLU A 76 -23.83 18.80 -5.59
CA GLU A 76 -23.85 17.62 -6.48
C GLU A 76 -22.43 17.05 -6.74
N PRO A 77 -21.37 17.85 -7.02
CA PRO A 77 -20.03 17.29 -7.20
C PRO A 77 -19.43 16.67 -5.93
N ALA A 78 -19.68 17.25 -4.75
CA ALA A 78 -19.15 16.78 -3.47
C ALA A 78 -19.92 15.54 -2.97
N GLU A 79 -21.22 15.47 -3.23
CA GLU A 79 -22.06 14.29 -2.99
C GLU A 79 -21.59 13.11 -3.84
N ASP A 80 -21.41 13.31 -5.16
CA ASP A 80 -20.92 12.27 -6.08
C ASP A 80 -19.54 11.73 -5.68
N GLN A 81 -18.65 12.63 -5.22
CA GLN A 81 -17.32 12.28 -4.75
C GLN A 81 -17.35 11.47 -3.45
N ALA A 82 -18.20 11.86 -2.48
CA ALA A 82 -18.38 11.12 -1.24
C ALA A 82 -18.99 9.73 -1.51
N GLU A 83 -20.03 9.63 -2.35
CA GLU A 83 -20.64 8.34 -2.73
C GLU A 83 -19.61 7.41 -3.41
N SER A 84 -18.77 7.99 -4.28
CA SER A 84 -17.69 7.25 -4.94
C SER A 84 -16.64 6.73 -3.95
N ALA A 85 -16.29 7.52 -2.94
CA ALA A 85 -15.38 7.11 -1.87
C ALA A 85 -15.98 5.96 -1.04
N PHE A 86 -17.24 6.04 -0.65
CA PHE A 86 -17.92 4.98 0.11
C PHE A 86 -18.14 3.70 -0.69
N SER A 87 -18.36 3.82 -1.99
CA SER A 87 -18.38 2.68 -2.91
C SER A 87 -17.01 1.98 -2.95
N GLU A 88 -15.93 2.75 -2.95
CA GLU A 88 -14.56 2.24 -2.90
C GLU A 88 -14.26 1.58 -1.54
N LEU A 89 -14.67 2.17 -0.41
CA LEU A 89 -14.57 1.53 0.93
C LEU A 89 -15.33 0.20 0.97
N SER A 90 -16.56 0.17 0.45
CA SER A 90 -17.39 -1.04 0.34
C SER A 90 -16.70 -2.15 -0.44
N ARG A 91 -16.03 -1.78 -1.53
CA ARG A 91 -15.24 -2.71 -2.34
C ARG A 91 -14.06 -3.28 -1.56
N ARG A 92 -13.31 -2.43 -0.83
CA ARG A 92 -12.18 -2.84 0.02
C ARG A 92 -12.63 -3.79 1.13
N ALA A 93 -13.74 -3.46 1.80
CA ALA A 93 -14.39 -4.30 2.79
C ALA A 93 -14.77 -5.67 2.21
N GLY A 94 -15.35 -5.71 1.01
CA GLY A 94 -15.69 -6.96 0.33
C GLY A 94 -14.48 -7.85 0.01
N TRP A 95 -13.31 -7.25 -0.23
CA TRP A 95 -12.08 -7.97 -0.55
C TRP A 95 -11.39 -8.54 0.68
N LEU A 96 -11.17 -7.71 1.69
CA LEU A 96 -10.52 -8.12 2.94
C LEU A 96 -11.48 -8.86 3.89
N LYS A 97 -12.78 -8.74 3.67
CA LYS A 97 -13.85 -9.36 4.48
C LYS A 97 -13.63 -9.02 5.95
N GLY A 98 -13.70 -10.00 6.86
CA GLY A 98 -13.47 -9.79 8.29
C GLY A 98 -12.05 -9.37 8.68
N GLN A 99 -11.16 -9.08 7.73
CA GLN A 99 -9.85 -8.45 7.99
C GLN A 99 -9.87 -6.94 7.73
N TYR A 100 -10.93 -6.38 7.14
CA TYR A 100 -11.04 -4.93 6.96
C TYR A 100 -11.35 -4.27 8.31
N PRO A 101 -10.65 -3.20 8.71
CA PRO A 101 -10.82 -2.61 10.04
C PRO A 101 -12.09 -1.77 10.17
N LEU A 102 -12.79 -1.48 9.06
CA LEU A 102 -14.00 -0.67 9.07
C LEU A 102 -15.26 -1.53 8.89
N GLU A 103 -16.28 -1.26 9.68
CA GLU A 103 -17.65 -1.69 9.45
C GLU A 103 -18.38 -0.61 8.65
N LEU A 104 -19.14 -1.01 7.64
CA LEU A 104 -19.87 -0.08 6.77
C LEU A 104 -21.37 -0.32 6.95
N ASP A 105 -22.09 0.74 7.33
CA ASP A 105 -23.55 0.75 7.48
C ASP A 105 -24.15 1.85 6.62
N GLY A 106 -24.65 1.47 5.45
CA GLY A 106 -25.18 2.42 4.47
C GLY A 106 -24.11 3.40 3.99
N ASP A 107 -24.27 4.66 4.37
CA ASP A 107 -23.40 5.79 4.06
C ASP A 107 -22.48 6.16 5.23
N ALA A 108 -22.38 5.32 6.26
CA ALA A 108 -21.47 5.51 7.39
C ALA A 108 -20.39 4.42 7.45
N ALA A 109 -19.19 4.83 7.86
CA ALA A 109 -18.04 3.98 8.09
C ALA A 109 -17.64 4.10 9.56
N LEU A 110 -17.48 2.95 10.22
CA LEU A 110 -17.17 2.86 11.63
C LEU A 110 -15.89 2.06 11.86
N LEU A 111 -15.02 2.49 12.75
CA LEU A 111 -13.86 1.68 13.15
C LEU A 111 -14.32 0.54 14.08
N HIS A 112 -13.95 -0.71 13.74
CA HIS A 112 -14.21 -1.85 14.62
C HIS A 112 -13.38 -1.72 15.90
N GLN A 113 -14.02 -1.76 17.08
CA GLN A 113 -13.34 -1.59 18.38
C GLN A 113 -12.24 -2.64 18.63
N ASP A 114 -12.46 -3.88 18.19
CA ASP A 114 -11.48 -4.99 18.31
C ASP A 114 -10.35 -4.91 17.27
N MET A 115 -10.47 -4.03 16.26
CA MET A 115 -9.51 -3.89 15.16
C MET A 115 -8.58 -2.68 15.33
N ALA A 116 -8.69 -1.93 16.43
CA ALA A 116 -7.76 -0.85 16.78
C ALA A 116 -6.29 -1.33 16.92
N ALA A 117 -6.06 -2.64 17.03
CA ALA A 117 -4.74 -3.27 17.09
C ALA A 117 -4.15 -3.66 15.71
N GLN A 118 -4.75 -3.25 14.58
CA GLN A 118 -4.19 -3.54 13.26
C GLN A 118 -2.99 -2.65 12.90
N GLU A 119 -1.86 -2.90 13.56
CA GLU A 119 -0.60 -2.16 13.40
C GLU A 119 -0.15 -2.12 11.93
N THR A 120 -0.27 -3.24 11.21
CA THR A 120 0.09 -3.30 9.77
C THR A 120 -0.84 -2.46 8.91
N TYR A 121 -2.16 -2.49 9.16
CA TYR A 121 -3.10 -1.70 8.38
C TYR A 121 -2.86 -0.21 8.59
N ARG A 122 -2.72 0.20 9.86
CA ARG A 122 -2.42 1.58 10.26
C ARG A 122 -1.12 2.07 9.61
N PHE A 123 -0.07 1.26 9.65
CA PHE A 123 1.21 1.54 8.98
C PHE A 123 1.03 1.80 7.49
N LEU A 124 0.32 0.93 6.77
CA LEU A 124 0.11 1.07 5.33
C LEU A 124 -0.76 2.28 4.97
N VAL A 125 -1.77 2.61 5.78
CA VAL A 125 -2.59 3.82 5.58
C VAL A 125 -1.76 5.09 5.75
N ILE A 126 -0.94 5.18 6.81
CA ILE A 126 -0.06 6.34 7.00
C ILE A 126 1.00 6.41 5.91
N LEU A 127 1.55 5.26 5.50
CA LEU A 127 2.51 5.20 4.41
C LEU A 127 1.90 5.76 3.10
N ARG A 128 0.63 5.46 2.83
CA ARG A 128 -0.14 6.07 1.74
C ARG A 128 -0.42 7.55 1.99
N ALA A 129 -0.72 7.97 3.21
CA ALA A 129 -0.96 9.38 3.55
C ALA A 129 0.24 10.28 3.21
N ARG A 130 1.48 9.75 3.21
CA ARG A 130 2.66 10.51 2.76
C ARG A 130 2.55 10.99 1.31
N GLN A 131 1.86 10.22 0.48
CA GLN A 131 1.62 10.54 -0.92
C GLN A 131 0.48 11.55 -1.06
N LEU A 132 -0.51 11.49 -0.16
CA LEU A 132 -1.60 12.47 -0.09
C LEU A 132 -1.14 13.84 0.41
N TYR A 133 -0.15 13.87 1.30
CA TYR A 133 0.37 15.07 1.96
C TYR A 133 1.88 15.23 1.76
N PRO A 134 2.35 15.49 0.52
CA PRO A 134 3.77 15.68 0.25
C PRO A 134 4.33 16.83 1.08
N GLY A 135 5.49 16.61 1.72
CA GLY A 135 6.15 17.57 2.60
C GLY A 135 5.75 17.51 4.08
N ALA A 136 4.55 17.01 4.41
CA ALA A 136 4.10 16.92 5.81
C ALA A 136 4.77 15.75 6.55
N LEU A 137 4.82 14.60 5.88
CA LEU A 137 5.27 13.32 6.44
C LEU A 137 6.65 12.89 5.90
N GLU A 138 7.55 13.83 5.68
CA GLU A 138 8.93 13.51 5.31
C GLU A 138 9.65 12.89 6.52
N ASP A 139 9.89 11.59 6.48
CA ASP A 139 11.13 11.04 7.03
C ASP A 139 12.21 11.09 5.95
N ASP A 140 13.46 10.83 6.31
CA ASP A 140 14.58 10.73 5.36
C ASP A 140 14.44 9.55 4.35
N GLY A 141 13.25 8.95 4.23
CA GLY A 141 12.91 7.78 3.42
C GLY A 141 13.48 6.48 3.97
N THR A 142 14.39 6.56 4.95
CA THR A 142 15.26 5.45 5.32
C THR A 142 14.54 4.49 6.24
N LEU A 143 13.82 5.00 7.24
CA LEU A 143 13.10 4.14 8.19
C LEU A 143 11.81 3.56 7.61
N SER A 144 10.92 4.36 7.01
CA SER A 144 9.71 3.81 6.39
C SER A 144 10.01 2.83 5.26
N GLY A 145 11.04 3.13 4.45
CA GLY A 145 11.52 2.24 3.41
C GLY A 145 11.92 0.91 4.01
N LEU A 146 12.78 0.93 5.04
CA LEU A 146 13.22 -0.28 5.74
C LEU A 146 12.04 -1.08 6.31
N LEU A 147 11.10 -0.41 7.00
CA LEU A 147 9.93 -1.08 7.56
C LEU A 147 9.05 -1.70 6.46
N PHE A 148 8.87 -1.00 5.34
CA PHE A 148 8.09 -1.51 4.23
C PHE A 148 8.79 -2.67 3.50
N GLU A 149 10.11 -2.61 3.28
CA GLU A 149 10.89 -3.72 2.75
C GLU A 149 10.76 -4.98 3.62
N GLU A 150 10.86 -4.82 4.95
CA GLU A 150 10.66 -5.92 5.91
C GLU A 150 9.24 -6.48 5.79
N LEU A 151 8.20 -5.64 5.82
CA LEU A 151 6.81 -6.07 5.65
C LEU A 151 6.60 -6.86 4.34
N VAL A 152 7.15 -6.36 3.23
CA VAL A 152 7.07 -7.01 1.92
C VAL A 152 7.79 -8.35 1.92
N LYS A 153 8.97 -8.47 2.55
CA LYS A 153 9.64 -9.77 2.75
C LYS A 153 8.71 -10.78 3.41
N HIS A 154 7.99 -10.38 4.45
CA HIS A 154 7.04 -11.24 5.13
C HIS A 154 5.87 -11.63 4.21
N ALA A 155 5.31 -10.67 3.46
CA ALA A 155 4.18 -10.88 2.57
C ALA A 155 4.51 -11.86 1.43
N LEU A 156 5.68 -11.70 0.81
CA LEU A 156 6.15 -12.59 -0.24
C LEU A 156 6.36 -14.00 0.30
N GLY A 157 6.92 -14.14 1.51
CA GLY A 157 7.08 -15.43 2.17
C GLY A 157 5.74 -16.12 2.42
N ALA A 158 4.76 -15.41 2.96
CA ALA A 158 3.42 -15.93 3.16
C ALA A 158 2.75 -16.35 1.84
N TYR A 159 2.88 -15.52 0.80
CA TYR A 159 2.31 -15.79 -0.53
C TYR A 159 2.85 -17.08 -1.17
N VAL A 160 4.16 -17.35 -1.07
CA VAL A 160 4.74 -18.59 -1.60
C VAL A 160 4.64 -19.76 -0.61
N GLY A 161 4.19 -19.52 0.63
CA GLY A 161 4.14 -20.50 1.71
C GLY A 161 5.53 -20.94 2.16
N SER A 162 6.46 -19.99 2.31
CA SER A 162 7.80 -20.22 2.82
C SER A 162 7.89 -20.05 4.33
N THR A 163 8.93 -20.64 4.92
CA THR A 163 9.27 -20.45 6.34
C THR A 163 10.16 -19.20 6.51
N PRO A 164 10.38 -18.71 7.74
CA PRO A 164 11.22 -17.53 7.98
C PRO A 164 12.64 -17.62 7.42
N GLU A 165 13.20 -18.81 7.29
CA GLU A 165 14.56 -19.07 6.76
C GLU A 165 14.62 -18.97 5.22
N HIS A 166 13.46 -19.01 4.56
CA HIS A 166 13.33 -19.03 3.11
C HIS A 166 12.78 -17.70 2.57
N ARG A 167 13.24 -16.62 3.19
CA ARG A 167 13.02 -15.24 2.77
C ARG A 167 14.16 -14.36 3.27
N ALA A 168 14.45 -13.29 2.55
CA ALA A 168 15.49 -12.34 2.91
C ALA A 168 15.12 -10.92 2.46
N ARG A 169 15.44 -9.92 3.27
CA ARG A 169 15.42 -8.51 2.88
C ARG A 169 16.73 -8.22 2.16
N PHE A 170 16.63 -8.06 0.86
CA PHE A 170 17.76 -7.78 0.00
C PHE A 170 18.00 -6.28 -0.12
N GLY A 171 17.00 -5.42 0.05
CA GLY A 171 17.11 -3.96 -0.13
C GLY A 171 18.13 -3.29 0.78
N LEU A 172 18.44 -2.03 0.48
CA LEU A 172 19.44 -1.22 1.19
C LEU A 172 18.82 -0.10 2.03
N ALA A 173 17.49 -0.03 2.17
CA ALA A 173 16.91 0.90 3.13
C ALA A 173 17.47 0.62 4.54
N GLY A 174 17.78 1.68 5.29
CA GLY A 174 18.55 1.59 6.54
C GLY A 174 20.07 1.56 6.36
N GLY A 175 20.58 1.58 5.12
CA GLY A 175 22.01 1.57 4.81
C GLY A 175 22.68 0.20 4.88
N HIS A 176 21.91 -0.86 5.14
CA HIS A 176 22.41 -2.24 5.20
C HIS A 176 21.35 -3.24 4.73
N ARG A 177 21.77 -4.43 4.30
CA ARG A 177 20.84 -5.53 3.98
C ARG A 177 20.32 -6.23 5.24
N GLY A 178 19.26 -7.02 5.11
CA GLY A 178 18.68 -7.79 6.21
C GLY A 178 19.20 -9.23 6.28
N ASP A 179 18.76 -9.94 7.32
CA ASP A 179 18.89 -11.40 7.45
C ASP A 179 20.34 -11.93 7.32
N GLY A 180 21.32 -11.12 7.73
CA GLY A 180 22.74 -11.46 7.71
C GLY A 180 23.39 -11.43 6.31
N LEU A 181 22.72 -10.86 5.30
CA LEU A 181 23.32 -10.64 3.99
C LEU A 181 24.39 -9.54 4.04
N PRO A 182 25.52 -9.70 3.33
CA PRO A 182 26.54 -8.66 3.20
C PRO A 182 26.02 -7.42 2.47
N ASP A 183 26.49 -6.23 2.83
CA ASP A 183 26.09 -5.00 2.15
C ASP A 183 26.64 -4.91 0.72
N ARG A 184 27.87 -5.41 0.52
CA ARG A 184 28.51 -5.49 -0.79
C ARG A 184 27.72 -6.42 -1.70
N LEU A 185 27.19 -5.87 -2.80
CA LEU A 185 26.33 -6.61 -3.71
C LEU A 185 26.93 -7.92 -4.24
N PRO A 186 28.20 -8.01 -4.67
CA PRO A 186 28.77 -9.29 -5.12
C PRO A 186 28.74 -10.39 -4.06
N ASP A 187 28.92 -10.02 -2.79
CA ASP A 187 28.95 -10.93 -1.65
C ASP A 187 27.51 -11.30 -1.24
N ALA A 188 26.58 -10.32 -1.27
CA ALA A 188 25.15 -10.55 -1.09
C ALA A 188 24.57 -11.54 -2.10
N ILE A 189 24.92 -11.39 -3.39
CA ILE A 189 24.48 -12.28 -4.46
C ILE A 189 25.10 -13.68 -4.29
N ALA A 190 26.37 -13.76 -3.88
CA ALA A 190 27.01 -15.05 -3.61
C ALA A 190 26.33 -15.79 -2.46
N GLN A 191 26.02 -15.08 -1.36
CA GLN A 191 25.34 -15.66 -0.20
C GLN A 191 23.90 -16.04 -0.53
N LEU A 192 23.13 -15.17 -1.20
CA LEU A 192 21.77 -15.45 -1.62
C LEU A 192 21.71 -16.63 -2.61
N GLY A 193 22.64 -16.71 -3.57
CA GLY A 193 22.76 -17.88 -4.46
C GLY A 193 23.01 -19.18 -3.68
N GLY A 194 23.87 -19.12 -2.64
CA GLY A 194 24.09 -20.24 -1.73
C GLY A 194 22.83 -20.68 -0.98
N LEU A 195 22.06 -19.73 -0.44
CA LEU A 195 20.78 -20.00 0.23
C LEU A 195 19.73 -20.60 -0.73
N LEU A 196 19.79 -20.22 -2.00
CA LEU A 196 18.89 -20.72 -3.04
C LEU A 196 19.38 -22.02 -3.70
N HIS A 197 20.57 -22.51 -3.35
CA HIS A 197 21.26 -23.60 -4.08
C HIS A 197 21.40 -23.32 -5.59
N GLU A 198 21.42 -22.05 -5.99
CA GLU A 198 21.58 -21.59 -7.37
C GLU A 198 23.00 -21.05 -7.58
N ALA A 199 23.53 -21.18 -8.80
CA ALA A 199 24.87 -20.68 -9.08
C ALA A 199 24.88 -19.14 -9.15
N ARG A 200 25.91 -18.52 -8.58
CA ARG A 200 26.19 -17.10 -8.79
C ARG A 200 26.47 -16.84 -10.28
N GLY A 201 25.89 -15.77 -10.82
CA GLY A 201 26.21 -15.26 -12.15
C GLY A 201 27.23 -14.13 -12.15
N ASP A 202 27.29 -13.35 -13.22
CA ASP A 202 28.26 -12.27 -13.39
C ASP A 202 27.82 -10.96 -12.70
N VAL A 203 28.42 -10.74 -11.53
CA VAL A 203 28.29 -9.51 -10.74
C VAL A 203 29.62 -8.76 -10.76
N PRO A 204 29.68 -7.59 -11.42
CA PRO A 204 30.85 -6.71 -11.44
C PRO A 204 31.27 -6.39 -10.02
N SER A 205 32.59 -6.38 -9.79
CA SER A 205 33.16 -6.11 -8.47
C SER A 205 32.83 -4.70 -7.94
N ASP A 206 32.52 -3.78 -8.85
CA ASP A 206 32.12 -2.39 -8.62
C ASP A 206 30.60 -2.19 -8.77
N ALA A 207 29.79 -3.26 -8.85
CA ALA A 207 28.34 -3.11 -8.84
C ALA A 207 27.86 -2.69 -7.43
N HIS A 208 26.91 -1.76 -7.39
CA HIS A 208 26.33 -1.20 -6.16
C HIS A 208 24.79 -1.27 -6.25
N GLY A 209 24.11 -1.01 -5.13
CA GLY A 209 22.64 -1.05 -5.07
C GLY A 209 22.08 -2.46 -4.94
N ASP A 210 20.84 -2.64 -5.38
CA ASP A 210 20.03 -3.86 -5.26
C ASP A 210 19.41 -4.31 -6.60
N PHE A 211 19.59 -3.53 -7.67
CA PHE A 211 18.96 -3.77 -8.97
C PHE A 211 17.42 -3.88 -8.87
N LYS A 212 16.79 -3.04 -8.04
CA LYS A 212 15.35 -3.03 -7.80
C LYS A 212 14.84 -4.37 -7.24
N VAL A 213 15.53 -4.94 -6.26
CA VAL A 213 15.02 -6.08 -5.50
C VAL A 213 15.24 -5.79 -4.03
N ASP A 214 14.16 -5.56 -3.30
CA ASP A 214 14.21 -5.25 -1.89
C ASP A 214 13.92 -6.48 -1.01
N ALA A 215 13.16 -7.42 -1.53
CA ALA A 215 12.78 -8.64 -0.83
C ALA A 215 12.85 -9.85 -1.74
N VAL A 216 13.26 -10.99 -1.18
CA VAL A 216 13.29 -12.27 -1.88
C VAL A 216 12.62 -13.29 -0.99
N ALA A 217 11.74 -14.11 -1.56
CA ALA A 217 11.19 -15.28 -0.88
C ALA A 217 11.23 -16.49 -1.83
N TRP A 218 11.36 -17.67 -1.25
CA TRP A 218 11.40 -18.90 -2.05
C TRP A 218 10.80 -20.08 -1.31
N LYS A 219 10.38 -21.09 -2.06
CA LYS A 219 9.85 -22.35 -1.50
C LYS A 219 10.73 -23.51 -1.95
N PRO A 220 11.57 -24.06 -1.07
CA PRO A 220 12.41 -25.19 -1.44
C PRO A 220 11.61 -26.46 -1.69
N PHE A 221 12.16 -27.32 -2.53
CA PHE A 221 11.79 -28.72 -2.56
C PHE A 221 12.42 -29.44 -1.37
N GLY A 222 11.83 -30.56 -0.94
CA GLY A 222 12.36 -31.36 0.16
C GLY A 222 13.69 -32.07 -0.15
N ASP A 223 14.27 -31.88 -1.33
CA ASP A 223 15.57 -32.42 -1.74
C ASP A 223 16.69 -31.35 -1.79
N ASP A 224 16.41 -30.11 -1.38
CA ASP A 224 17.34 -28.98 -1.32
C ASP A 224 18.09 -28.71 -2.65
N ARG A 225 17.43 -28.99 -3.79
CA ARG A 225 17.99 -28.76 -5.13
C ARG A 225 17.57 -27.42 -5.73
N PRO A 226 18.34 -26.88 -6.69
CA PRO A 226 17.93 -25.71 -7.47
C PRO A 226 16.66 -25.94 -8.29
N GLY A 227 16.11 -24.87 -8.84
CA GLY A 227 14.88 -24.90 -9.66
C GLY A 227 13.60 -24.73 -8.85
N GLN A 228 13.73 -24.23 -7.63
CA GLN A 228 12.63 -23.92 -6.72
C GLN A 228 11.83 -22.68 -7.14
N LEU A 229 10.64 -22.52 -6.56
CA LEU A 229 9.85 -21.30 -6.73
C LEU A 229 10.57 -20.16 -6.01
N VAL A 230 10.94 -19.12 -6.77
CA VAL A 230 11.54 -17.88 -6.25
C VAL A 230 10.68 -16.70 -6.67
N ILE A 231 10.43 -15.77 -5.75
CA ILE A 231 9.82 -14.47 -6.04
C ILE A 231 10.79 -13.36 -5.64
N LEU A 232 11.03 -12.44 -6.58
CA LEU A 232 11.85 -11.24 -6.39
C LEU A 232 10.89 -10.05 -6.28
N GLY A 233 10.88 -9.39 -5.13
CA GLY A 233 10.00 -8.25 -4.87
C GLY A 233 10.75 -6.93 -4.84
N GLN A 234 10.19 -5.93 -5.51
CA GLN A 234 10.50 -4.53 -5.27
C GLN A 234 9.46 -3.94 -4.31
N ALA A 235 9.89 -3.19 -3.31
CA ALA A 235 9.03 -2.38 -2.48
C ALA A 235 9.16 -0.91 -2.92
N THR A 236 8.05 -0.23 -3.16
CA THR A 236 8.07 1.19 -3.51
C THR A 236 7.02 1.96 -2.74
N ILE A 237 7.46 3.09 -2.18
CA ILE A 237 6.61 4.06 -1.49
C ILE A 237 6.36 5.28 -2.38
N SER A 238 6.81 5.25 -3.64
CA SER A 238 6.61 6.32 -4.61
C SER A 238 5.18 6.27 -5.17
N GLU A 239 4.51 7.41 -5.21
CA GLU A 239 3.16 7.53 -5.79
C GLU A 239 3.19 7.37 -7.31
N GLY A 240 2.20 6.68 -7.89
CA GLY A 240 1.92 6.69 -9.33
C GLY A 240 2.99 6.05 -10.24
N HIS A 241 4.10 5.58 -9.69
CA HIS A 241 5.25 5.08 -10.45
C HIS A 241 5.54 3.59 -10.25
N TRP A 242 4.72 2.87 -9.48
CA TRP A 242 4.98 1.46 -9.19
C TRP A 242 5.10 0.57 -10.43
N MET A 243 4.44 0.91 -11.54
CA MET A 243 4.54 0.15 -12.79
C MET A 243 5.95 0.17 -13.41
N SER A 244 6.76 1.22 -13.15
CA SER A 244 8.14 1.30 -13.60
C SER A 244 9.16 0.71 -12.61
N GLU A 245 8.68 0.22 -11.47
CA GLU A 245 9.48 -0.34 -10.38
C GLU A 245 9.60 -1.87 -10.44
N GLU A 246 9.47 -2.46 -11.63
CA GLU A 246 9.75 -3.89 -11.79
C GLU A 246 11.23 -4.22 -11.49
N PRO A 247 11.50 -5.37 -10.86
CA PRO A 247 12.86 -5.87 -10.71
C PRO A 247 13.66 -5.82 -12.00
N ALA A 248 14.91 -5.35 -11.90
CA ALA A 248 15.69 -5.10 -13.09
C ALA A 248 15.88 -6.40 -13.90
N LYS A 249 15.84 -6.29 -15.23
CA LYS A 249 16.01 -7.42 -16.16
C LYS A 249 17.29 -8.23 -15.89
N ARG A 250 18.30 -7.65 -15.24
CA ARG A 250 19.53 -8.34 -14.84
C ARG A 250 19.29 -9.54 -13.91
N TRP A 251 18.17 -9.58 -13.19
CA TRP A 251 17.78 -10.73 -12.38
C TRP A 251 17.23 -11.90 -13.21
N ILE A 252 16.59 -11.62 -14.35
CA ILE A 252 15.71 -12.58 -15.04
C ILE A 252 16.18 -12.87 -16.47
N TYR A 253 16.50 -11.80 -17.20
CA TYR A 253 16.72 -11.77 -18.64
C TYR A 253 17.89 -10.88 -18.98
N ARG A 254 19.09 -11.45 -18.98
CA ARG A 254 20.20 -10.83 -19.66
C ARG A 254 20.76 -11.76 -20.70
N GLN A 255 21.09 -11.17 -21.85
CA GLN A 255 21.92 -11.82 -22.84
C GLN A 255 23.32 -11.18 -22.78
N PRO A 256 24.37 -12.00 -22.72
CA PRO A 256 24.31 -13.47 -22.66
C PRO A 256 23.87 -13.94 -21.24
N PRO A 257 23.31 -15.17 -21.07
CA PRO A 257 22.74 -15.65 -19.80
C PRO A 257 23.66 -15.53 -18.59
N GLU A 258 24.96 -15.68 -18.78
CA GLU A 258 26.00 -15.50 -17.77
C GLU A 258 25.96 -14.11 -17.11
N ALA A 259 25.41 -13.10 -17.79
CA ALA A 259 25.33 -11.73 -17.31
C ALA A 259 24.24 -11.50 -16.23
N ARG A 260 23.44 -12.53 -15.91
CA ARG A 260 22.47 -12.52 -14.80
C ARG A 260 23.20 -12.48 -13.45
N LEU A 261 22.56 -11.92 -12.42
CA LEU A 261 23.13 -11.89 -11.07
C LEU A 261 23.18 -13.29 -10.44
N ILE A 262 22.11 -14.08 -10.59
CA ILE A 262 22.01 -15.49 -10.18
C ILE A 262 21.55 -16.31 -11.40
N GLN A 263 22.14 -17.48 -11.58
CA GLN A 263 21.83 -18.43 -12.65
C GLN A 263 20.70 -19.36 -12.22
N PHE A 264 19.49 -18.82 -12.12
CA PHE A 264 18.32 -19.59 -11.73
C PHE A 264 18.02 -20.72 -12.73
N LEU A 265 17.89 -21.95 -12.24
CA LEU A 265 17.44 -23.09 -13.05
C LEU A 265 15.98 -22.93 -13.49
N ALA A 266 15.10 -22.49 -12.59
CA ALA A 266 13.72 -22.11 -12.88
C ALA A 266 13.57 -20.59 -12.86
N ARG A 267 12.86 -20.02 -13.82
CA ARG A 267 12.73 -18.56 -13.92
C ARG A 267 11.99 -18.01 -12.68
N PRO A 268 12.55 -17.02 -11.95
CA PRO A 268 11.86 -16.42 -10.81
C PRO A 268 10.64 -15.62 -11.26
N LEU A 269 9.64 -15.57 -10.38
CA LEU A 269 8.55 -14.60 -10.45
C LEU A 269 9.06 -13.23 -9.97
N THR A 270 8.39 -12.18 -10.40
CA THR A 270 8.61 -10.84 -9.87
C THR A 270 7.35 -10.29 -9.20
N ALA A 271 7.55 -9.43 -8.22
CA ALA A 271 6.49 -8.69 -7.55
C ALA A 271 6.90 -7.22 -7.40
N VAL A 272 5.89 -6.34 -7.39
CA VAL A 272 6.05 -4.95 -6.97
C VAL A 272 5.02 -4.66 -5.91
N ALA A 273 5.48 -4.28 -4.72
CA ALA A 273 4.66 -3.93 -3.59
C ALA A 273 4.61 -2.42 -3.38
N PHE A 274 3.43 -1.89 -3.08
CA PHE A 274 3.19 -0.46 -2.87
C PHE A 274 2.00 -0.23 -1.92
N ALA A 275 1.99 0.92 -1.25
CA ALA A 275 0.99 1.26 -0.23
C ALA A 275 -0.35 1.77 -0.79
N GLU A 276 -0.39 2.15 -2.07
CA GLU A 276 -1.64 2.51 -2.76
C GLU A 276 -2.55 1.28 -2.90
N THR A 277 -3.87 1.50 -2.92
CA THR A 277 -4.86 0.48 -3.25
C THR A 277 -5.14 0.53 -4.75
N LEU A 278 -4.98 -0.59 -5.47
CA LEU A 278 -5.45 -0.66 -6.84
C LEU A 278 -6.96 -0.77 -6.84
N SER A 279 -7.62 0.20 -7.47
CA SER A 279 -9.01 0.02 -7.80
C SER A 279 -9.11 -0.80 -9.09
N LEU A 280 -9.64 -2.02 -8.95
CA LEU A 280 -9.81 -2.98 -10.04
C LEU A 280 -11.16 -2.83 -10.75
N THR A 281 -11.85 -1.70 -10.58
CA THR A 281 -13.19 -1.46 -11.13
C THR A 281 -13.23 -1.46 -12.65
N SER A 282 -12.08 -1.37 -13.33
CA SER A 282 -11.99 -1.95 -14.67
C SER A 282 -10.92 -3.04 -14.68
N ALA A 283 -11.38 -4.30 -14.76
CA ALA A 283 -10.54 -5.39 -15.26
C ALA A 283 -9.90 -5.02 -16.61
N ASP A 284 -10.49 -4.07 -17.34
CA ASP A 284 -9.96 -3.47 -18.56
C ASP A 284 -8.72 -2.58 -18.34
N ALA A 285 -8.55 -1.90 -17.20
CA ALA A 285 -7.30 -1.22 -16.88
C ALA A 285 -6.16 -2.23 -16.72
N LEU A 286 -6.37 -3.31 -15.95
CA LEU A 286 -5.40 -4.41 -15.85
C LEU A 286 -5.12 -5.08 -17.20
N ARG A 287 -6.13 -5.24 -18.06
CA ARG A 287 -5.96 -5.76 -19.42
C ARG A 287 -5.25 -4.75 -20.34
N GLY A 288 -5.44 -3.45 -20.14
CA GLY A 288 -4.68 -2.40 -20.82
C GLY A 288 -3.19 -2.45 -20.47
N PHE A 289 -2.86 -2.91 -19.26
CA PHE A 289 -1.48 -3.21 -18.84
C PHE A 289 -0.98 -4.60 -19.26
N ALA A 290 -1.83 -5.44 -19.85
CA ALA A 290 -1.43 -6.78 -20.26
C ALA A 290 -0.35 -6.69 -21.36
N GLY A 291 0.90 -6.95 -20.97
CA GLY A 291 2.07 -6.89 -21.85
C GLY A 291 3.07 -5.77 -21.53
N THR A 292 2.71 -4.78 -20.71
CA THR A 292 3.63 -3.72 -20.25
C THR A 292 4.16 -3.98 -18.85
N PHE A 293 3.38 -4.64 -18.00
CA PHE A 293 3.75 -5.02 -16.63
C PHE A 293 3.79 -6.54 -16.51
N SER A 294 4.90 -7.08 -16.02
CA SER A 294 5.14 -8.54 -15.94
C SER A 294 5.21 -9.09 -14.51
N SER A 295 5.15 -8.21 -13.52
CA SER A 295 5.25 -8.52 -12.11
C SER A 295 3.87 -8.72 -11.47
N ILE A 296 3.84 -9.38 -10.32
CA ILE A 296 2.64 -9.51 -9.50
C ILE A 296 2.49 -8.23 -8.68
N PRO A 297 1.40 -7.45 -8.83
CA PRO A 297 1.20 -6.28 -7.98
C PRO A 297 0.79 -6.73 -6.58
N PHE A 298 1.45 -6.19 -5.56
CA PHE A 298 1.14 -6.31 -4.14
C PHE A 298 0.75 -4.92 -3.61
N ASP A 299 -0.46 -4.52 -3.95
CA ASP A 299 -1.07 -3.31 -3.39
C ASP A 299 -1.40 -3.53 -1.90
N ARG A 300 -1.83 -2.46 -1.21
CA ARG A 300 -2.16 -2.53 0.24
C ARG A 300 -3.10 -3.69 0.58
N LEU A 301 -4.16 -3.88 -0.20
CA LEU A 301 -5.15 -4.93 0.07
C LEU A 301 -4.58 -6.33 -0.15
N ARG A 302 -3.74 -6.54 -1.17
CA ARG A 302 -3.10 -7.84 -1.40
C ARG A 302 -2.08 -8.17 -0.33
N LEU A 303 -1.29 -7.19 0.13
CA LEU A 303 -0.38 -7.36 1.27
C LEU A 303 -1.15 -7.85 2.50
N LEU A 304 -2.25 -7.19 2.84
CA LEU A 304 -3.12 -7.56 3.96
C LEU A 304 -3.86 -8.88 3.75
N SER A 305 -4.17 -9.25 2.50
CA SER A 305 -4.84 -10.54 2.21
C SER A 305 -3.96 -11.76 2.52
N VAL A 306 -2.64 -11.59 2.53
CA VAL A 306 -1.67 -12.67 2.76
C VAL A 306 -0.93 -12.54 4.09
N LEU A 307 -1.06 -11.42 4.79
CA LEU A 307 -0.43 -11.17 6.08
C LEU A 307 -1.43 -10.73 7.12
N ARG A 308 -1.31 -11.30 8.30
CA ARG A 308 -1.90 -10.78 9.53
C ARG A 308 -0.81 -10.28 10.45
N ASP A 309 -1.17 -9.39 11.37
CA ASP A 309 -0.23 -8.93 12.39
C ASP A 309 0.37 -10.12 13.17
N GLU A 310 -0.43 -11.13 13.49
CA GLU A 310 0.04 -12.35 14.17
C GLU A 310 1.17 -13.09 13.43
N ASP A 311 1.30 -12.92 12.11
CA ASP A 311 2.35 -13.54 11.28
C ASP A 311 3.67 -12.76 11.29
N LEU A 312 3.68 -11.55 11.85
CA LEU A 312 4.83 -10.64 11.87
C LEU A 312 5.63 -10.72 13.18
N PRO A 313 6.97 -10.55 13.10
CA PRO A 313 7.81 -10.42 14.28
C PRO A 313 7.33 -9.27 15.17
N THR A 314 7.30 -9.50 16.48
CA THR A 314 6.82 -8.51 17.45
C THR A 314 7.64 -7.22 17.41
N ASP A 315 8.93 -7.29 17.12
CA ASP A 315 9.79 -6.12 16.99
C ASP A 315 9.48 -5.30 15.73
N LEU A 316 9.19 -5.94 14.59
CA LEU A 316 8.79 -5.25 13.37
C LEU A 316 7.47 -4.51 13.59
N ARG A 317 6.50 -5.20 14.18
CA ARG A 317 5.20 -4.64 14.57
C ARG A 317 5.34 -3.41 15.48
N ALA A 318 6.11 -3.53 16.56
CA ALA A 318 6.34 -2.42 17.48
C ALA A 318 7.00 -1.22 16.79
N ARG A 319 7.95 -1.46 15.87
CA ARG A 319 8.61 -0.38 15.10
C ARG A 319 7.66 0.28 14.11
N MET A 320 6.82 -0.50 13.42
CA MET A 320 5.77 0.04 12.55
C MET A 320 4.78 0.89 13.34
N ASN A 321 4.31 0.41 14.49
CA ASN A 321 3.39 1.17 15.33
C ASN A 321 4.02 2.47 15.87
N ALA A 322 5.26 2.41 16.37
CA ALA A 322 5.97 3.60 16.85
C ALA A 322 6.17 4.64 15.74
N TRP A 323 6.56 4.20 14.54
CA TRP A 323 6.67 5.09 13.38
C TRP A 323 5.30 5.67 12.99
N SER A 324 4.25 4.86 13.01
CA SER A 324 2.88 5.29 12.74
C SER A 324 2.41 6.36 13.72
N GLU A 325 2.63 6.18 15.02
CA GLU A 325 2.29 7.17 16.04
C GLU A 325 3.02 8.49 15.81
N GLU A 326 4.34 8.45 15.58
CA GLU A 326 5.14 9.64 15.28
C GLU A 326 4.61 10.39 14.04
N MET A 327 4.29 9.67 12.97
CA MET A 327 3.78 10.29 11.74
C MET A 327 2.36 10.83 11.90
N SER A 328 1.51 10.18 12.70
CA SER A 328 0.15 10.67 12.99
C SER A 328 0.17 12.06 13.62
N GLU A 329 1.15 12.36 14.47
CA GLU A 329 1.31 13.69 15.09
C GLU A 329 1.66 14.80 14.09
N ARG A 330 2.18 14.43 12.92
CA ARG A 330 2.63 15.36 11.86
C ARG A 330 1.59 15.60 10.77
N LEU A 331 0.47 14.88 10.79
CA LEU A 331 -0.59 15.03 9.81
C LEU A 331 -1.24 16.42 9.89
N PRO A 332 -1.55 17.05 8.74
CA PRO A 332 -2.21 18.34 8.71
C PRO A 332 -3.64 18.20 9.25
N ARG A 333 -3.94 18.96 10.31
CA ARG A 333 -5.29 19.13 10.84
C ARG A 333 -5.93 20.33 10.17
#